data_AF-A0A971A426-F1
#
_entry.id   AF-A0A971A426-F1
#
_cell.length_a   1.000
_cell.length_b   1.000
_cell.length_c   1.000
_cell.angle_alpha   90.00
_cell.angle_beta   90.00
_cell.angle_gamma   90.00
#
_symmetry.space_group_name_H-M   'P 1'
#
loop_
_entity.id
_entity.type
_entity.pdbx_description
1 polymer ?
#
loop_
_entity_poly.entity_id
_entity_poly.type
_entity_poly.pdbx_seq_one_letter_code
_entity_poly.pdbx_strand_id
1 'polypeptide(L)'
;MNYHNISHKLNTLVYVIRLCCFLISPAGTMAQPVLPKEPPSLVVGIVVDGLRADWIDRYWHLFGEGGIKKLVTQGLSFSDANIPFLMADIGSSHASISTGSTPALHGIISAKWYNR
;
A
#
# COMPACT_ATOMS: atom_id res chain seq x y z
N MET A 1 -23.38 9.06 53.72
CA MET A 1 -22.69 7.80 53.38
C MET A 1 -21.89 8.01 52.08
N ASN A 2 -20.57 7.76 52.12
CA ASN A 2 -19.78 7.27 50.98
C ASN A 2 -19.03 8.19 49.97
N TYR A 3 -18.87 9.50 50.12
CA TYR A 3 -18.02 10.24 49.14
C TYR A 3 -16.51 9.95 49.24
N HIS A 4 -15.98 9.73 50.46
CA HIS A 4 -14.55 9.41 50.68
C HIS A 4 -14.16 8.00 50.21
N ASN A 5 -15.12 7.06 50.23
CA ASN A 5 -14.90 5.67 49.79
C ASN A 5 -14.99 5.52 48.26
N ILE A 6 -15.77 6.39 47.61
CA ILE A 6 -15.93 6.43 46.14
C ILE A 6 -14.68 7.01 45.47
N SER A 7 -14.06 8.07 46.02
CA SER A 7 -12.82 8.65 45.47
C SER A 7 -11.63 7.70 45.58
N HIS A 8 -11.52 6.97 46.69
CA HIS A 8 -10.50 5.92 46.86
C HIS A 8 -10.70 4.78 45.86
N LYS A 9 -11.93 4.29 45.67
CA LYS A 9 -12.23 3.26 44.66
C LYS A 9 -11.97 3.74 43.23
N LEU A 10 -12.27 4.99 42.90
CA LEU A 10 -11.93 5.56 41.58
C LEU A 10 -10.42 5.65 41.36
N ASN A 11 -9.65 6.13 42.35
CA ASN A 11 -8.21 6.22 42.22
C ASN A 11 -7.55 4.84 42.13
N THR A 12 -8.01 3.86 42.92
CA THR A 12 -7.53 2.48 42.82
C THR A 12 -7.87 1.87 41.46
N LEU A 13 -9.06 2.13 40.90
CA LEU A 13 -9.44 1.67 39.56
C LEU A 13 -8.56 2.31 38.47
N VAL A 14 -8.29 3.61 38.57
CA VAL A 14 -7.37 4.32 37.65
C VAL A 14 -5.96 3.75 37.74
N TYR A 15 -5.48 3.40 38.94
CA TYR A 15 -4.18 2.75 39.11
C TYR A 15 -4.13 1.35 38.50
N VAL A 16 -5.18 0.54 38.65
CA VAL A 16 -5.27 -0.80 38.05
C VAL A 16 -5.32 -0.71 36.52
N ILE A 17 -6.08 0.24 35.97
CA ILE A 17 -6.13 0.48 34.51
C ILE A 17 -4.75 0.91 34.00
N ARG A 18 -4.05 1.81 34.70
CA ARG A 18 -2.67 2.21 34.32
C ARG A 18 -1.68 1.05 34.43
N LEU A 19 -1.80 0.19 35.43
CA LEU A 19 -0.94 -0.98 35.62
C LEU A 19 -1.18 -2.06 34.54
N CYS A 20 -2.45 -2.31 34.18
CA CYS A 20 -2.80 -3.22 33.09
C CYS A 20 -2.33 -2.71 31.73
N CYS A 21 -2.43 -1.41 31.45
CA CYS A 21 -1.92 -0.84 30.21
C CYS A 21 -0.38 -0.93 30.10
N PHE A 22 0.35 -0.95 31.22
CA PHE A 22 1.81 -1.10 31.21
C PHE A 22 2.26 -2.54 30.94
N LEU A 23 1.46 -3.53 31.36
CA LEU A 23 1.77 -4.97 31.18
C LEU A 23 1.35 -5.51 29.82
N ILE A 24 0.50 -4.80 29.07
CA ILE A 24 0.02 -5.23 27.76
C ILE A 24 0.79 -4.55 26.61
N SER A 25 1.68 -3.58 26.88
CA SER A 25 2.54 -3.01 25.83
C SER A 25 3.34 -4.13 25.17
N PRO A 26 3.05 -4.52 23.91
CA PRO A 26 4.04 -5.27 23.17
C PRO A 26 5.16 -4.27 22.91
N ALA A 27 6.28 -4.44 23.60
CA ALA A 27 7.57 -3.91 23.16
C ALA A 27 8.02 -4.64 21.88
N GLY A 28 7.12 -4.71 20.89
CA GLY A 28 7.46 -5.05 19.54
C GLY A 28 8.14 -3.81 18.98
N THR A 29 9.47 -3.84 18.90
CA THR A 29 10.17 -3.04 17.91
C THR A 29 9.52 -3.39 16.57
N MET A 30 8.64 -2.50 16.09
CA MET A 30 8.26 -2.48 14.69
C MET A 30 9.56 -2.15 13.97
N ALA A 31 10.21 -3.18 13.42
CA ALA A 31 11.38 -2.99 12.60
C ALA A 31 10.98 -2.03 11.47
N GLN A 32 11.40 -0.78 11.58
CA GLN A 32 11.22 0.18 10.51
C GLN A 32 12.00 -0.39 9.33
N PRO A 33 11.39 -0.49 8.13
CA PRO A 33 12.12 -0.90 6.95
C PRO A 33 13.30 0.06 6.79
N VAL A 34 14.51 -0.46 6.99
CA VAL A 34 15.74 0.29 6.79
C VAL A 34 15.82 0.55 5.31
N LEU A 35 15.41 1.76 4.89
CA LEU A 35 15.63 2.20 3.53
C LEU A 35 17.14 2.18 3.28
N PRO A 36 17.61 1.60 2.17
CA PRO A 36 19.02 1.68 1.79
C PRO A 36 19.47 3.14 1.85
N LYS A 37 20.59 3.38 2.56
CA LYS A 37 21.13 4.73 2.79
C LYS A 37 21.54 5.43 1.49
N GLU A 38 21.75 4.65 0.43
CA GLU A 38 22.16 5.13 -0.89
C GLU A 38 21.03 4.91 -1.90
N PRO A 39 20.79 5.88 -2.80
CA PRO A 39 19.79 5.74 -3.84
C PRO A 39 20.17 4.60 -4.81
N PRO A 40 19.17 3.89 -5.37
CA PRO A 40 19.44 2.85 -6.35
C PRO A 40 20.13 3.45 -7.59
N SER A 41 21.12 2.73 -8.12
CA SER A 41 21.84 3.14 -9.35
C SER A 41 20.98 3.03 -10.61
N LEU A 42 19.92 2.23 -10.56
CA LEU A 42 18.99 2.01 -11.67
C LEU A 42 17.58 1.73 -11.13
N VAL A 43 16.59 2.37 -11.76
CA VAL A 43 15.17 2.08 -11.56
C VAL A 43 14.60 1.62 -12.90
N VAL A 44 13.92 0.46 -12.91
CA VAL A 44 13.30 -0.10 -14.11
C VAL A 44 11.78 -0.15 -13.89
N GLY A 45 11.05 0.60 -14.70
CA GLY A 45 9.58 0.52 -14.76
C GLY A 45 9.15 -0.47 -15.82
N ILE A 46 8.33 -1.46 -15.45
CA ILE A 46 7.78 -2.48 -16.37
C ILE A 46 6.26 -2.36 -16.34
N VAL A 47 5.65 -2.12 -17.50
CA VAL A 47 4.19 -2.08 -17.67
C VAL A 47 3.82 -3.17 -18.67
N VAL A 48 2.89 -4.06 -18.30
CA VAL A 48 2.40 -5.14 -19.15
C VAL A 48 0.98 -4.83 -19.57
N ASP A 49 0.76 -4.66 -20.88
CA ASP A 49 -0.57 -4.39 -21.41
C ASP A 49 -1.46 -5.64 -21.35
N GLY A 50 -2.75 -5.45 -21.04
CA GLY A 50 -3.75 -6.51 -20.96
C GLY A 50 -3.59 -7.50 -19.81
N LEU A 51 -2.64 -7.31 -18.88
CA LEU A 51 -2.48 -8.19 -17.73
C LEU A 51 -3.55 -7.89 -16.68
N ARG A 52 -4.44 -8.86 -16.45
CA ARG A 52 -5.44 -8.80 -15.38
C ARG A 52 -4.85 -9.32 -14.07
N ALA A 53 -5.17 -8.69 -12.94
CA ALA A 53 -4.58 -9.03 -11.64
C ALA A 53 -4.80 -10.49 -11.23
N ASP A 54 -5.99 -11.05 -11.48
CA ASP A 54 -6.33 -12.44 -11.15
C ASP A 54 -5.55 -13.47 -11.99
N TRP A 55 -4.92 -13.07 -13.10
CA TRP A 55 -4.09 -13.98 -13.90
C TRP A 55 -2.79 -14.33 -13.20
N ILE A 56 -2.29 -13.46 -12.32
CA ILE A 56 -1.08 -13.72 -11.54
C ILE A 56 -1.28 -14.96 -10.67
N ASP A 57 -2.41 -15.01 -9.95
CA ASP A 57 -2.75 -16.15 -9.09
C ASP A 57 -3.18 -17.37 -9.90
N ARG A 58 -4.02 -17.17 -10.93
CA ARG A 58 -4.54 -18.27 -11.76
C ARG A 58 -3.44 -19.07 -12.45
N TYR A 59 -2.42 -18.40 -12.97
CA TYR A 59 -1.34 -19.02 -13.73
C TYR A 59 -0.05 -19.12 -12.92
N TRP A 60 -0.12 -19.01 -11.59
CA TRP A 60 1.04 -18.99 -10.71
C TRP A 60 2.02 -20.15 -10.95
N HIS A 61 1.48 -21.36 -11.15
CA HIS A 61 2.29 -22.56 -11.39
C HIS A 61 3.04 -22.55 -12.74
N LEU A 62 2.63 -21.72 -13.69
CA LEU A 62 3.28 -21.60 -15.00
C LEU A 62 4.44 -20.59 -14.99
N PHE A 63 4.53 -19.72 -13.99
CA PHE A 63 5.63 -18.75 -13.89
C PHE A 63 6.90 -19.40 -13.35
N GLY A 64 8.04 -19.04 -13.95
CA GLY A 64 9.36 -19.40 -13.44
C GLY A 64 9.78 -18.55 -12.22
N GLU A 65 10.73 -19.06 -11.44
CA GLU A 65 11.17 -18.44 -10.18
C GLU A 65 11.88 -17.08 -10.36
N GLY A 66 12.47 -16.81 -11.53
CA GLY A 66 13.24 -15.58 -11.78
C GLY A 66 12.43 -14.36 -12.24
N GLY A 67 11.12 -14.49 -12.48
CA GLY A 67 10.29 -13.46 -13.10
C GLY A 67 9.26 -12.85 -12.14
N ILE A 68 7.99 -12.85 -12.56
CA ILE A 68 6.85 -12.31 -11.79
C ILE A 68 6.81 -12.91 -10.37
N LYS A 69 7.10 -14.21 -10.20
CA LYS A 69 7.17 -14.85 -8.88
C LYS A 69 8.14 -14.17 -7.94
N LYS A 70 9.33 -13.82 -8.41
CA LYS A 70 10.34 -13.11 -7.60
C LYS A 70 9.81 -11.74 -7.17
N LEU A 71 9.19 -11.01 -8.09
CA LEU A 71 8.64 -9.68 -7.80
C LEU A 71 7.54 -9.74 -6.74
N VAL A 72 6.66 -10.74 -6.81
CA VAL A 72 5.54 -10.91 -5.86
C VAL A 72 6.01 -11.43 -4.51
N THR A 73 6.98 -12.36 -4.47
CA THR A 73 7.42 -13.01 -3.21
C THR A 73 8.50 -12.23 -2.45
N GLN A 74 9.40 -11.53 -3.15
CA GLN A 74 10.51 -10.80 -2.54
C GLN A 74 10.31 -9.28 -2.55
N GLY A 75 9.27 -8.80 -3.23
CA GLY A 75 8.92 -7.38 -3.32
C GLY A 75 7.67 -7.03 -2.51
N LEU A 76 7.10 -5.88 -2.87
CA LEU A 76 5.79 -5.44 -2.38
C LEU A 76 4.77 -5.57 -3.50
N SER A 77 3.68 -6.26 -3.22
CA SER A 77 2.57 -6.47 -4.16
C SER A 77 1.31 -5.78 -3.63
N PHE A 78 0.62 -5.06 -4.50
CA PHE A 78 -0.63 -4.36 -4.19
C PHE A 78 -1.78 -5.03 -4.95
N SER A 79 -2.57 -5.86 -4.28
CA SER A 79 -3.66 -6.62 -4.91
C SER A 79 -4.93 -5.79 -5.16
N ASP A 80 -5.11 -4.67 -4.44
CA ASP A 80 -6.26 -3.77 -4.55
C ASP A 80 -5.86 -2.41 -5.13
N ALA A 81 -5.09 -2.45 -6.22
CA ALA A 81 -4.71 -1.26 -6.98
C ALA A 81 -5.77 -0.98 -8.06
N ASN A 82 -6.37 0.21 -8.02
CA ASN A 82 -7.46 0.60 -8.92
C ASN A 82 -7.10 1.88 -9.68
N ILE A 83 -7.58 1.99 -10.92
CA ILE A 83 -7.41 3.21 -11.73
C ILE A 83 -8.52 4.21 -11.35
N PRO A 84 -8.18 5.40 -10.82
CA PRO A 84 -9.17 6.32 -10.24
C PRO A 84 -9.87 7.21 -11.28
N PHE A 85 -9.94 6.78 -12.54
CA PHE A 85 -10.57 7.54 -13.63
C PHE A 85 -11.24 6.61 -14.65
N LEU A 86 -12.25 7.16 -15.32
CA LEU A 86 -13.04 6.47 -16.33
C LEU A 86 -12.29 6.41 -17.66
N MET A 87 -12.58 5.40 -18.47
CA MET A 87 -12.07 5.25 -19.85
C MET A 87 -10.54 5.21 -19.94
N ALA A 88 -9.91 4.42 -19.08
CA ALA A 88 -8.48 4.15 -19.16
C ALA A 88 -8.14 3.46 -20.49
N ASP A 89 -7.35 4.14 -21.31
CA ASP A 89 -6.76 3.58 -22.52
C ASP A 89 -5.25 3.57 -22.42
N ILE A 90 -4.59 2.94 -23.40
CA ILE A 90 -3.13 2.76 -23.36
C ILE A 90 -2.40 4.10 -23.17
N GLY A 91 -2.82 5.15 -23.89
CA GLY A 91 -2.16 6.46 -23.83
C GLY A 91 -2.31 7.12 -22.46
N SER A 92 -3.55 7.23 -21.98
CA SER A 92 -3.87 7.83 -20.67
C SER A 92 -3.26 7.03 -19.52
N SER A 93 -3.33 5.69 -19.54
CA SER A 93 -2.76 4.83 -18.50
C SER A 93 -1.25 4.93 -18.40
N HIS A 94 -0.52 4.92 -19.52
CA HIS A 94 0.94 5.06 -19.49
C HIS A 94 1.37 6.43 -18.97
N ALA A 95 0.66 7.49 -19.37
CA ALA A 95 0.91 8.85 -18.88
C ALA A 95 0.65 8.95 -17.37
N SER A 96 -0.45 8.37 -16.87
CA SER A 96 -0.76 8.37 -15.44
C SER A 96 0.26 7.58 -14.61
N ILE A 97 0.68 6.40 -15.06
CA ILE A 97 1.72 5.60 -14.38
C ILE A 97 3.05 6.35 -14.33
N SER A 98 3.43 7.01 -15.43
CA SER A 98 4.73 7.70 -15.53
C SER A 98 4.78 9.02 -14.78
N THR A 99 3.64 9.71 -14.63
CA THR A 99 3.57 11.04 -13.99
C THR A 99 3.05 11.01 -12.57
N GLY A 100 2.40 9.91 -12.15
CA GLY A 100 1.72 9.81 -10.86
C GLY A 100 0.47 10.70 -10.75
N SER A 101 -0.10 11.12 -11.88
CA SER A 101 -1.21 12.06 -11.95
C SER A 101 -2.36 11.53 -12.82
N THR A 102 -3.54 12.15 -12.77
CA THR A 102 -4.72 11.72 -13.56
C THR A 102 -4.78 12.43 -14.92
N PRO A 103 -5.53 11.88 -15.90
CA PRO A 103 -5.70 12.51 -17.22
C PRO A 103 -6.21 13.94 -17.18
N ALA A 104 -7.00 14.30 -16.16
CA ALA A 104 -7.49 15.65 -15.94
C ALA A 104 -6.36 16.67 -15.69
N LEU A 105 -5.23 16.23 -15.12
CA LEU A 105 -4.10 17.08 -14.78
C LEU A 105 -3.00 17.04 -15.84
N HIS A 106 -2.63 15.86 -16.33
CA HIS A 106 -1.57 15.73 -17.34
C HIS A 106 -2.06 15.91 -18.78
N GLY A 107 -3.38 16.00 -19.02
CA GLY A 107 -3.99 16.34 -20.31
C GLY A 107 -4.01 15.22 -21.37
N ILE A 108 -3.46 14.04 -21.08
CA ILE A 108 -3.48 12.89 -21.98
C ILE A 108 -4.74 12.07 -21.68
N ILE A 109 -5.84 12.44 -22.35
CA ILE A 109 -7.17 11.83 -22.12
C ILE A 109 -7.40 10.54 -22.92
N SER A 110 -6.67 10.35 -24.01
CA SER A 110 -6.74 9.15 -24.85
C SER A 110 -5.52 9.05 -25.78
N ALA A 111 -5.23 7.84 -26.25
CA ALA A 111 -4.33 7.56 -27.36
C ALA A 111 -4.75 8.27 -28.67
N LYS A 112 -6.05 8.51 -28.87
CA LYS A 112 -6.58 9.29 -30.00
C LYS A 112 -7.72 10.16 -29.52
N TRP A 113 -7.65 11.46 -29.76
CA TRP A 113 -8.76 12.37 -29.52
C TRP A 113 -9.10 13.12 -30.82
N TYR A 114 -10.37 13.46 -30.94
CA TYR A 114 -10.85 14.30 -32.02
C TYR A 114 -10.51 15.75 -31.73
N ASN A 115 -9.89 16.43 -32.71
CA ASN A 115 -9.66 17.85 -32.70
C ASN A 115 -10.41 18.46 -33.88
N ARG A 116 -11.21 19.50 -33.63
CA ARG A 116 -12.12 20.13 -34.61
C ARG A 116 -11.44 21.21 -35.41
#